data_AF-A0A2N1IZK6-F1
#
_entry.id   AF-A0A2N1IZK6-F1
#
_cell.length_a   1.000
_cell.length_b   1.000
_cell.length_c   1.000
_cell.angle_alpha   90.00
_cell.angle_beta   90.00
_cell.angle_gamma   90.00
#
_symmetry.space_group_name_H-M   'P 1'
#
loop_
_entity.id
_entity.type
_entity.pdbx_description
1 polymer ?
#
loop_
_entity_poly.entity_id
_entity_poly.type
_entity_poly.pdbx_seq_one_letter_code
_entity_poly.pdbx_strand_id
1 'polypeptide(L)'
;MAAGQETVLDEYAFLVSETNEKGIISFANDDFCKIAEYSLEELMGQPHNMVRHKDMPKKAFKSLWETIQRGEIWTGYVKNATKSGG
;
A
#
# COMPACT_ATOMS: atom_id res chain seq x y z
N MET A 1 -1.78 4.00 -21.54
CA MET A 1 -0.62 3.10 -21.32
C MET A 1 0.42 3.88 -20.55
N ALA A 2 0.22 4.10 -19.25
CA ALA A 2 1.30 4.54 -18.38
C ALA A 2 1.98 3.24 -17.91
N ALA A 3 3.17 2.98 -18.42
CA ALA A 3 3.92 1.77 -18.12
C ALA A 3 5.22 2.20 -17.41
N GLY A 4 5.31 1.89 -16.11
CA GLY A 4 6.58 1.81 -15.38
C GLY A 4 7.27 3.12 -15.04
N GLN A 5 6.52 4.17 -14.68
CA GLN A 5 7.13 5.40 -14.18
C GLN A 5 7.28 5.32 -12.65
N GLU A 6 8.51 5.20 -12.18
CA GLU A 6 8.79 5.21 -10.74
C GLU A 6 8.50 6.58 -10.13
N THR A 7 7.68 6.61 -9.07
CA THR A 7 7.49 7.79 -8.25
C THR A 7 8.62 7.89 -7.23
N VAL A 8 9.52 8.84 -7.43
CA VAL A 8 10.62 9.11 -6.50
C VAL A 8 10.06 9.86 -5.30
N LEU A 9 10.26 9.29 -4.11
CA LEU A 9 9.90 9.91 -2.84
C LEU A 9 10.95 10.95 -2.45
N ASP A 10 10.50 12.02 -1.79
CA ASP A 10 11.41 12.94 -1.13
C ASP A 10 12.01 12.30 0.14
N GLU A 11 13.11 12.87 0.65
CA GLU A 11 13.86 12.33 1.79
C GLU A 11 13.04 12.30 3.11
N TYR A 12 11.99 13.13 3.20
CA TYR A 12 11.15 13.27 4.39
C TYR A 12 9.78 12.60 4.24
N ALA A 13 9.49 12.02 3.08
CA ALA A 13 8.21 11.39 2.79
C ALA A 13 8.00 10.20 3.72
N PHE A 14 6.90 10.25 4.48
CA PHE A 14 6.58 9.19 5.43
C PHE A 14 5.19 8.63 5.13
N LEU A 15 5.14 7.48 4.47
CA LEU A 15 3.88 6.89 4.03
C LEU A 15 3.31 5.99 5.13
N VAL A 16 2.12 6.35 5.64
CA VAL A 16 1.44 5.60 6.70
C VAL A 16 0.02 5.29 6.28
N SER A 17 -0.35 4.02 6.44
CA SER A 17 -1.72 3.54 6.32
C SER A 17 -2.00 2.51 7.40
N GLU A 18 -3.21 2.52 7.94
CA GLU A 18 -3.69 1.55 8.92
C GLU A 18 -4.82 0.73 8.31
N THR A 19 -4.88 -0.55 8.69
CA THR A 19 -5.97 -1.46 8.30
C THR A 19 -6.49 -2.22 9.50
N ASN A 20 -7.75 -2.64 9.43
CA ASN A 20 -8.27 -3.66 10.34
C ASN A 20 -7.71 -5.06 10.02
N GLU A 21 -8.12 -6.07 10.79
CA GLU A 21 -7.67 -7.47 10.66
C GLU A 21 -8.03 -8.14 9.33
N LYS A 22 -8.94 -7.54 8.55
CA LYS A 22 -9.34 -7.99 7.21
C LYS A 22 -8.59 -7.24 6.10
N GLY A 23 -7.68 -6.34 6.44
CA GLY A 23 -6.91 -5.53 5.49
C GLY A 23 -7.73 -4.39 4.88
N ILE A 24 -8.81 -3.96 5.54
CA ILE A 24 -9.61 -2.81 5.14
C ILE A 24 -9.03 -1.56 5.77
N ILE A 25 -8.78 -0.53 4.96
CA ILE A 25 -8.13 0.71 5.38
C ILE A 25 -9.04 1.46 6.36
N SER A 26 -8.49 1.78 7.53
CA SER A 26 -9.10 2.61 8.57
C SER A 26 -8.48 4.00 8.66
N PHE A 27 -7.29 4.19 8.09
CA PHE A 27 -6.59 5.48 8.08
C PHE A 27 -5.50 5.49 7.01
N ALA A 28 -5.23 6.67 6.44
CA ALA A 28 -4.04 6.97 5.66
C ALA A 28 -3.63 8.43 5.92
N ASN A 29 -2.33 8.70 5.96
CA ASN A 29 -1.84 10.06 6.09
C ASN A 29 -1.78 10.78 4.72
N ASP A 30 -1.56 12.09 4.75
CA ASP A 30 -1.58 12.93 3.55
C ASP A 30 -0.50 12.54 2.53
N ASP A 31 0.70 12.15 2.99
CA ASP A 31 1.78 11.69 2.11
C ASP A 31 1.40 10.42 1.37
N PHE A 32 0.80 9.45 2.07
CA PHE A 32 0.29 8.23 1.43
C PHE A 32 -0.76 8.55 0.37
N CYS A 33 -1.73 9.40 0.70
CA CYS A 33 -2.79 9.82 -0.23
C CYS A 33 -2.22 10.51 -1.48
N LYS A 34 -1.30 11.46 -1.27
CA LYS A 34 -0.64 12.23 -2.33
C LYS A 34 0.16 11.34 -3.27
N ILE A 35 0.98 10.43 -2.73
CA ILE A 35 1.83 9.55 -3.54
C ILE A 35 1.02 8.45 -4.23
N ALA A 36 0.03 7.86 -3.54
CA ALA A 36 -0.83 6.84 -4.12
C ALA A 36 -1.84 7.42 -5.13
N GLU A 37 -2.00 8.75 -5.15
CA GLU A 37 -2.94 9.52 -5.97
C GLU A 37 -4.43 9.20 -5.69
N TYR A 38 -4.72 8.85 -4.44
CA TYR A 38 -6.08 8.64 -3.95
C TYR A 38 -6.43 9.70 -2.92
N SER A 39 -7.69 10.14 -2.88
CA SER A 39 -8.16 10.89 -1.72
C SER A 39 -8.34 9.95 -0.52
N LEU A 40 -8.29 10.50 0.70
CA LEU A 40 -8.59 9.72 1.90
C LEU A 40 -9.97 9.06 1.78
N GLU A 41 -10.98 9.78 1.30
CA GLU A 41 -12.35 9.27 1.10
C GLU A 41 -12.41 8.05 0.16
N GLU A 42 -11.55 8.02 -0.86
CA GLU A 42 -11.44 6.87 -1.77
C GLU A 42 -10.75 5.66 -1.13
N LEU A 43 -9.85 5.89 -0.16
CA LEU A 43 -9.13 4.84 0.55
C LEU A 43 -9.96 4.22 1.68
N MET A 44 -10.71 5.06 2.41
CA MET A 44 -11.44 4.62 3.59
C MET A 44 -12.43 3.49 3.27
N GLY A 45 -12.33 2.38 4.03
CA GLY A 45 -13.21 1.22 3.84
C GLY A 45 -12.85 0.33 2.63
N GLN A 46 -11.80 0.67 1.87
CA GLN A 46 -11.31 -0.15 0.77
C GLN A 46 -10.25 -1.17 1.23
N PRO A 47 -10.09 -2.30 0.53
CA PRO A 47 -9.00 -3.22 0.79
C PRO A 47 -7.65 -2.58 0.41
N HIS A 48 -6.65 -2.72 1.27
CA HIS A 48 -5.31 -2.15 1.07
C HIS A 48 -4.63 -2.63 -0.23
N ASN A 49 -5.02 -3.80 -0.73
CA ASN A 49 -4.51 -4.33 -1.99
C ASN A 49 -4.87 -3.49 -3.24
N MET A 50 -5.71 -2.45 -3.12
CA MET A 50 -6.01 -1.53 -4.22
C MET A 50 -4.77 -0.78 -4.74
N VAL A 51 -3.81 -0.48 -3.86
CA VAL A 51 -2.54 0.16 -4.24
C VAL A 51 -1.48 -0.85 -4.68
N ARG A 52 -1.80 -2.14 -4.77
CA ARG A 52 -0.82 -3.19 -5.07
C ARG A 52 -0.53 -3.23 -6.57
N HIS A 53 0.75 -3.21 -6.93
CA HIS A 53 1.17 -3.42 -8.31
C HIS A 53 0.91 -4.87 -8.76
N LYS A 54 0.46 -5.07 -10.00
CA LYS A 54 0.15 -6.40 -10.58
C LYS A 54 1.34 -7.38 -10.57
N ASP A 55 2.55 -6.86 -10.72
CA ASP A 55 3.81 -7.64 -10.69
C ASP A 55 4.17 -8.16 -9.29
N MET A 56 3.48 -7.72 -8.23
CA MET A 56 3.84 -8.14 -6.89
C MET A 56 3.62 -9.65 -6.69
N PRO A 57 4.66 -10.39 -6.26
CA PRO A 57 4.53 -11.83 -6.03
C PRO A 57 3.52 -12.12 -4.92
N LYS A 58 2.58 -13.04 -5.18
CA LYS A 58 1.63 -13.52 -4.17
C LYS A 58 2.31 -14.07 -2.91
N LYS A 59 3.54 -14.59 -3.05
CA LYS A 59 4.34 -15.14 -1.94
C LYS A 59 4.70 -14.08 -0.89
N ALA A 60 4.95 -12.82 -1.30
CA ALA A 60 5.25 -11.73 -0.36
C ALA A 60 4.05 -11.46 0.56
N PHE A 61 2.84 -11.42 0.00
CA PHE A 61 1.61 -11.22 0.78
C PHE A 61 1.25 -12.42 1.64
N LYS A 62 1.51 -13.64 1.17
CA LYS A 62 1.36 -14.84 2.00
C LYS A 62 2.24 -14.73 3.26
N SER A 63 3.51 -14.36 3.08
CA SER A 63 4.44 -14.13 4.19
C SER A 63 3.95 -13.00 5.12
N LEU A 64 3.43 -11.90 4.57
CA LEU A 64 2.85 -10.81 5.35
C LEU A 64 1.72 -11.32 6.25
N TRP A 65 0.70 -11.96 5.66
CA TRP A 65 -0.48 -12.43 6.39
C TRP A 65 -0.14 -13.49 7.44
N GLU A 66 0.71 -14.45 7.08
CA GLU A 66 1.17 -15.47 8.04
C GLU A 66 1.89 -14.85 9.24
N THR A 67 2.65 -13.77 9.04
CA THR A 67 3.41 -13.10 10.10
C THR A 67 2.52 -12.27 11.01
N ILE A 68 1.68 -11.39 10.44
CA ILE A 68 0.81 -10.52 11.25
C ILE A 68 -0.28 -11.31 12.00
N GLN A 69 -0.73 -12.44 11.45
CA GLN A 69 -1.69 -13.32 12.13
C GLN A 69 -1.08 -14.04 13.34
N ARG A 70 0.25 -14.12 13.44
CA ARG A 70 0.96 -14.59 14.64
C ARG A 70 1.20 -13.48 15.66
N GLY A 71 0.78 -12.24 15.39
CA GLY A 71 1.09 -11.07 16.21
C GLY A 71 2.54 -10.59 16.07
N GLU A 72 3.23 -11.01 14.99
CA GLU A 72 4.62 -10.64 14.73
C GLU A 72 4.69 -9.45 13.75
N ILE A 73 5.79 -8.70 13.82
CA ILE A 73 6.06 -7.59 12.89
C ILE A 73 6.58 -8.17 11.57
N TRP A 74 5.94 -7.78 10.47
CA TRP A 74 6.42 -8.12 9.13
C TRP A 74 7.27 -6.98 8.55
N THR A 75 8.34 -7.33 7.85
CA THR A 75 9.17 -6.39 7.10
C THR A 75 9.53 -7.01 5.76
N GLY A 76 9.37 -6.24 4.69
CA GLY A 76 9.69 -6.69 3.35
C GLY A 76 9.43 -5.61 2.31
N TYR A 77 9.89 -5.86 1.09
CA TYR A 77 9.68 -4.96 -0.02
C TYR A 77 8.32 -5.18 -0.66
N VAL A 78 7.63 -4.08 -0.94
CA VAL A 78 6.38 -4.07 -1.72
C VAL A 78 6.49 -3.10 -2.88
N LYS A 79 5.96 -3.50 -4.04
CA LYS A 79 5.76 -2.66 -5.21
C LYS A 79 4.29 -2.27 -5.25
N ASN A 80 4.04 -0.98 -5.10
CA ASN A 80 2.71 -0.41 -5.20
C ASN A 80 2.54 0.27 -6.57
N ALA A 81 1.29 0.51 -6.95
CA ALA A 81 0.92 1.26 -8.13
C ALA A 81 0.09 2.48 -7.70
N THR A 82 0.32 3.61 -8.34
CA THR A 82 -0.52 4.80 -8.14
C THR A 82 -1.87 4.63 -8.85
N LYS A 83 -2.84 5.48 -8.52
CA LYS A 83 -4.16 5.47 -9.19
C LYS A 83 -4.06 5.63 -10.72
N SER A 84 -3.11 6.44 -11.20
CA SER A 84 -2.86 6.62 -12.64
C SER A 84 -2.04 5.49 -13.29
N GLY A 85 -1.55 4.53 -12.50
CA GLY A 85 -0.81 3.36 -12.99
C GLY A 85 0.70 3.55 -13.09
N GLY A 86 1.26 4.52 -12.35
CA GLY A 86 2.71 4.62 -12.07
C GLY A 86 3.21 3.44 -11.27
#